data_AF-A0A3N0A465-F1
#
_entry.id   AF-A0A3N0A465-F1
#
_cell.length_a   1.000
_cell.length_b   1.000
_cell.length_c   1.000
_cell.angle_alpha   90.00
_cell.angle_beta   90.00
_cell.angle_gamma   90.00
#
_symmetry.space_group_name_H-M   'P 1'
#
loop_
_entity.id
_entity.type
_entity.pdbx_description
1 polymer ?
#
loop_
_entity_poly.entity_id
_entity_poly.type
_entity_poly.pdbx_seq_one_letter_code
_entity_poly.pdbx_strand_id
1 'polypeptide(L)'
;MGYLKNHLATVTTGVFAAVLTVLWQYFADTTPILNLIFLMAVPITWFLTLMCWLAQKSTDYVHSHGSEKKSSNQAVMTADGQSVPEIRQIQSDLASELAEIKKTVKLKDGEIERLNQEISNLQTLVQIESLKTELANLKMLASKK
;
A
#
# COMPACT_ATOMS: atom_id res chain seq x y z
N MET A 1 6.05 -21.43 -15.51
CA MET A 1 5.91 -20.00 -15.16
C MET A 1 5.97 -19.19 -16.45
N GLY A 2 4.99 -18.32 -16.73
CA GLY A 2 5.04 -17.40 -17.87
C GLY A 2 5.29 -15.99 -17.35
N TYR A 3 6.25 -15.27 -17.92
CA TYR A 3 6.72 -13.94 -17.46
C TYR A 3 5.65 -12.83 -17.44
N LEU A 4 4.41 -13.12 -17.88
CA LEU A 4 3.30 -12.17 -18.05
C LEU A 4 2.03 -12.56 -17.27
N LYS A 5 2.12 -13.45 -16.27
CA LYS A 5 0.96 -14.18 -15.72
C LYS A 5 -0.02 -13.41 -14.81
N ASN A 6 0.01 -12.08 -14.75
CA ASN A 6 -1.13 -11.29 -14.24
C ASN A 6 -1.27 -9.89 -14.87
N HIS A 7 -0.37 -9.49 -15.78
CA HIS A 7 -0.32 -8.15 -16.37
C HIS A 7 -0.74 -8.11 -17.84
N LEU A 8 -1.19 -9.22 -18.42
CA LEU A 8 -1.46 -9.34 -19.86
C LEU A 8 -2.48 -8.30 -20.38
N ALA A 9 -3.53 -8.00 -19.60
CA ALA A 9 -4.54 -7.03 -19.99
C ALA A 9 -3.99 -5.59 -20.01
N THR A 10 -3.10 -5.25 -19.08
CA THR A 10 -2.49 -3.91 -19.01
C THR A 10 -1.44 -3.75 -20.10
N VAL A 11 -0.66 -4.79 -20.37
CA VAL A 11 0.31 -4.78 -21.47
C VAL A 11 -0.39 -4.62 -22.81
N THR A 12 -1.44 -5.39 -23.06
CA THR A 12 -2.21 -5.30 -24.33
C THR A 12 -2.84 -3.92 -24.51
N THR A 13 -3.46 -3.37 -23.46
CA THR A 13 -4.11 -2.05 -23.50
C THR A 13 -3.09 -0.92 -23.63
N GLY A 14 -1.95 -1.02 -22.94
CA GLY A 14 -0.87 -0.04 -23.03
C GLY A 14 -0.18 -0.02 -24.40
N VAL A 15 0.06 -1.19 -25.01
CA VAL A 15 0.58 -1.27 -26.38
C VAL A 15 -0.41 -0.64 -27.36
N PHE A 16 -1.71 -0.92 -27.21
CA PHE A 16 -2.75 -0.32 -28.03
C PHE A 16 -2.80 1.22 -27.88
N ALA A 17 -2.71 1.74 -26.65
CA ALA A 17 -2.65 3.19 -26.40
C ALA A 17 -1.41 3.84 -27.03
N ALA A 18 -0.25 3.17 -26.97
CA ALA A 18 0.98 3.64 -27.60
C ALA A 18 0.85 3.69 -29.13
N VAL A 19 0.30 2.64 -29.75
CA VAL A 19 0.04 2.60 -31.21
C VAL A 19 -0.89 3.73 -31.62
N LEU A 20 -1.99 3.95 -30.88
CA LEU A 20 -2.92 5.06 -31.16
C LEU A 20 -2.25 6.43 -31.02
N THR A 21 -1.34 6.60 -30.06
CA THR A 21 -0.61 7.85 -29.86
C THR A 21 0.38 8.11 -31.01
N VAL A 22 1.09 7.08 -31.49
CA VAL A 22 1.98 7.19 -32.66
C VAL A 22 1.19 7.46 -33.93
N LEU A 23 0.05 6.78 -34.10
CA LEU A 23 -0.86 6.99 -35.21
C LEU A 23 -1.40 8.42 -35.23
N TRP A 24 -1.69 8.98 -34.06
CA TRP A 24 -2.09 10.38 -33.92
C TRP A 24 -1.02 11.35 -34.43
N GLN A 25 0.25 11.16 -34.08
CA GLN A 25 1.34 12.03 -34.56
C GLN A 25 1.50 12.00 -36.09
N TYR A 26 1.14 10.88 -36.74
CA TYR A 26 1.20 10.77 -38.19
C TYR A 26 -0.02 11.40 -38.90
N PHE A 27 -1.21 11.31 -38.29
CA PHE A 27 -2.47 11.79 -38.90
C PHE A 27 -2.93 13.17 -38.40
N ALA A 28 -2.24 13.78 -37.43
CA ALA A 28 -2.62 15.06 -36.81
C ALA A 28 -2.78 16.20 -37.82
N ASP A 29 -1.94 16.24 -38.86
CA ASP A 29 -1.91 17.34 -39.84
C ASP A 29 -2.79 17.09 -41.07
N THR A 30 -3.33 15.89 -41.25
CA THR A 30 -4.02 15.51 -42.50
C THR A 30 -5.54 15.72 -42.45
N THR A 31 -6.18 15.68 -41.27
CA THR A 31 -7.64 15.88 -41.16
C THR A 31 -8.08 16.41 -39.78
N PRO A 32 -8.74 17.58 -39.70
CA PRO A 32 -9.18 18.18 -38.43
C PRO A 32 -10.15 17.30 -37.61
N ILE A 33 -11.01 16.53 -38.29
CA ILE A 33 -12.00 15.65 -37.63
C ILE A 33 -11.36 14.46 -36.93
N LEU A 34 -10.29 13.90 -37.51
CA LEU A 34 -9.52 12.81 -36.90
C LEU A 34 -8.74 13.33 -35.70
N ASN A 35 -8.16 14.54 -35.80
CA ASN A 35 -7.45 15.15 -34.68
C ASN A 35 -8.33 15.29 -33.43
N LEU A 36 -9.61 15.68 -33.58
CA LEU A 36 -10.57 15.72 -32.46
C LEU A 36 -10.87 14.33 -31.86
N ILE A 37 -11.00 13.30 -32.70
CA ILE A 37 -11.21 11.91 -32.24
C ILE A 37 -10.00 11.43 -31.42
N PHE A 38 -8.79 11.69 -31.90
CA PHE A 38 -7.55 11.28 -31.23
C PHE A 38 -7.32 12.08 -29.95
N LEU A 39 -7.62 13.39 -29.94
CA LEU A 39 -7.50 14.26 -28.78
C LEU A 39 -8.30 13.73 -27.56
N MET A 40 -9.46 13.11 -27.80
CA MET A 40 -10.29 12.50 -26.75
C MET A 40 -9.94 11.02 -26.53
N ALA A 41 -9.64 10.26 -27.58
CA ALA A 41 -9.37 8.83 -27.48
C ALA A 41 -8.03 8.51 -26.79
N VAL A 42 -6.98 9.30 -27.03
CA VAL A 42 -5.66 9.12 -26.41
C VAL A 42 -5.74 9.21 -24.88
N PRO A 43 -6.30 10.26 -24.26
CA PRO A 43 -6.39 10.32 -22.80
C PRO A 43 -7.30 9.23 -22.21
N ILE A 44 -8.39 8.86 -22.89
CA ILE A 44 -9.30 7.79 -22.43
C ILE A 44 -8.58 6.43 -22.41
N THR A 45 -7.80 6.10 -23.44
CA THR A 45 -7.07 4.82 -23.52
C THR A 45 -5.91 4.73 -22.54
N TRP A 46 -5.21 5.84 -22.30
CA TRP A 46 -4.22 5.94 -21.21
C TRP A 46 -4.86 5.79 -19.82
N PHE A 47 -6.02 6.38 -19.60
CA PHE A 47 -6.78 6.22 -18.37
C PHE A 47 -7.21 4.77 -18.14
N LEU A 48 -7.74 4.08 -19.17
CA LEU A 48 -8.10 2.66 -19.08
C LEU A 48 -6.89 1.76 -18.81
N THR A 49 -5.72 2.11 -19.34
CA THR A 49 -4.46 1.39 -19.06
C THR A 49 -4.09 1.51 -17.58
N LEU A 50 -4.21 2.71 -17.00
CA LEU A 50 -3.98 2.95 -15.58
C LEU A 50 -5.00 2.21 -14.71
N MET A 51 -6.28 2.20 -15.09
CA MET A 51 -7.31 1.45 -14.38
C MET A 51 -7.08 -0.06 -14.44
N CYS A 52 -6.67 -0.61 -15.58
CA CYS A 52 -6.27 -2.03 -15.70
C CYS A 52 -5.07 -2.36 -14.80
N TRP A 53 -4.11 -1.44 -14.69
CA TRP A 53 -2.96 -1.61 -13.80
C TRP A 53 -3.37 -1.59 -12.32
N LEU A 54 -4.22 -0.65 -11.91
CA LEU A 54 -4.75 -0.57 -10.55
C LEU A 54 -5.59 -1.79 -10.17
N ALA A 55 -6.41 -2.30 -11.09
CA ALA A 55 -7.22 -3.50 -10.88
C ALA A 55 -6.36 -4.77 -10.69
N GLN A 56 -5.23 -4.86 -11.38
CA GLN A 56 -4.27 -5.96 -11.18
C GLN A 56 -3.55 -5.80 -9.85
N LYS A 57 -3.08 -4.58 -9.54
CA LYS A 57 -2.44 -4.26 -8.26
C LYS A 57 -3.37 -4.60 -7.08
N SER A 58 -4.65 -4.26 -7.15
CA SER A 58 -5.62 -4.57 -6.08
C SER A 58 -5.84 -6.08 -5.92
N THR A 59 -5.93 -6.83 -7.01
CA THR A 59 -6.05 -8.30 -6.95
C THR A 59 -4.79 -8.93 -6.35
N ASP A 60 -3.61 -8.44 -6.70
CA ASP A 60 -2.33 -8.89 -6.11
C ASP A 60 -2.24 -8.56 -4.61
N TYR A 61 -2.75 -7.41 -4.15
CA TYR A 61 -2.82 -7.08 -2.72
C TYR A 61 -3.75 -8.02 -1.95
N VAL A 62 -4.88 -8.41 -2.55
CA VAL A 62 -5.84 -9.33 -1.94
C VAL A 62 -5.30 -10.78 -1.93
N HIS A 63 -4.51 -11.19 -2.92
CA HIS A 63 -3.87 -12.52 -2.96
C HIS A 63 -2.52 -12.61 -2.23
N SER A 64 -1.89 -11.48 -1.85
CA SER A 64 -0.61 -11.47 -1.12
C SER A 64 -0.73 -11.84 0.36
N HIS A 65 -1.94 -11.86 0.93
CA HIS A 65 -2.20 -12.28 2.32
C HIS A 65 -2.94 -13.62 2.42
N GLY A 66 -2.91 -14.43 1.36
CA GLY A 66 -3.58 -15.72 1.34
C GLY A 66 -3.31 -16.42 0.02
N SER A 67 -2.10 -16.95 -0.13
CA SER A 67 -1.73 -17.67 -1.34
C SER A 67 -2.28 -19.09 -1.30
N GLU A 68 -3.49 -19.32 -1.79
CA GLU A 68 -3.81 -20.62 -2.38
C GLU A 68 -4.35 -20.49 -3.81
N LYS A 69 -3.63 -21.23 -4.67
CA LYS A 69 -3.63 -21.25 -6.12
C LYS A 69 -5.04 -21.36 -6.72
N LYS A 70 -5.36 -20.47 -7.68
CA LYS A 70 -6.24 -20.84 -8.78
C LYS A 70 -5.50 -20.81 -10.11
N SER A 71 -4.77 -21.89 -10.36
CA SER A 71 -4.49 -22.32 -11.73
C SER A 71 -5.82 -22.78 -12.32
N SER A 72 -6.24 -22.12 -13.40
CA SER A 72 -7.28 -22.59 -14.30
C SER A 72 -7.23 -24.12 -14.46
N ASN A 73 -8.25 -24.81 -13.95
CA ASN A 73 -8.83 -26.04 -14.47
C ASN A 73 -10.13 -26.33 -13.69
N GLN A 74 -11.26 -26.22 -14.41
CA GLN A 74 -12.49 -27.00 -14.28
C GLN A 74 -12.72 -27.82 -12.98
N ALA A 75 -13.65 -27.38 -12.15
CA ALA A 75 -14.52 -28.22 -11.30
C ALA A 75 -15.69 -27.33 -10.81
N VAL A 76 -16.86 -27.43 -11.45
CA VAL A 76 -18.05 -28.17 -10.96
C VAL A 76 -18.68 -27.50 -9.73
N MET A 77 -19.89 -26.97 -9.92
CA MET A 77 -20.81 -26.66 -8.84
C MET A 77 -21.19 -27.93 -8.08
N THR A 78 -21.39 -27.83 -6.77
CA THR A 78 -22.30 -28.75 -6.09
C THR A 78 -23.09 -27.98 -5.04
N ALA A 79 -24.41 -28.15 -5.12
CA ALA A 79 -25.35 -27.75 -4.11
C ALA A 79 -25.28 -28.75 -2.95
N ASP A 80 -25.20 -28.24 -1.72
CA ASP A 80 -25.27 -28.96 -0.44
C ASP A 80 -24.01 -29.73 0.01
N GLY A 81 -23.51 -29.40 1.23
CA GLY A 81 -22.54 -30.24 1.96
C GLY A 81 -21.11 -29.72 2.17
N GLN A 82 -20.95 -28.57 2.84
CA GLN A 82 -19.86 -28.19 3.76
C GLN A 82 -18.42 -28.70 3.44
N SER A 83 -17.56 -27.82 2.90
CA SER A 83 -16.10 -28.02 2.79
C SER A 83 -15.40 -27.94 4.17
N VAL A 84 -15.59 -28.95 5.01
CA VAL A 84 -14.87 -29.14 6.28
C VAL A 84 -13.33 -29.03 6.16
N PRO A 85 -12.65 -29.49 5.09
CA PRO A 85 -11.18 -29.33 5.00
C PRO A 85 -10.76 -27.86 4.79
N GLU A 86 -11.52 -27.09 4.02
CA GLU A 86 -11.23 -25.69 3.71
C GLU A 86 -11.42 -24.80 4.94
N ILE A 87 -12.49 -25.03 5.72
CA ILE A 87 -12.72 -24.32 6.99
C ILE A 87 -11.60 -24.59 7.99
N ARG A 88 -11.05 -25.82 8.04
CA ARG A 88 -9.94 -26.15 8.94
C ARG A 88 -8.62 -25.51 8.53
N GLN A 89 -8.35 -25.41 7.22
CA GLN A 89 -7.18 -24.69 6.70
C GLN A 89 -7.30 -23.19 6.99
N ILE A 90 -8.46 -22.60 6.73
CA ILE A 90 -8.75 -21.20 7.09
C ILE A 90 -8.56 -20.99 8.61
N GLN A 91 -9.03 -21.92 9.44
CA GLN A 91 -8.86 -21.82 10.90
C GLN A 91 -7.38 -21.86 11.33
N SER A 92 -6.55 -22.73 10.72
CA SER A 92 -5.11 -22.78 11.04
C SER A 92 -4.36 -21.53 10.57
N ASP A 93 -4.72 -20.98 9.41
CA ASP A 93 -4.10 -19.78 8.87
C ASP A 93 -4.44 -18.56 9.74
N LEU A 94 -5.72 -18.40 10.10
CA LEU A 94 -6.15 -17.35 11.03
C LEU A 94 -5.47 -17.47 12.40
N ALA A 95 -5.26 -18.70 12.90
CA ALA A 95 -4.55 -18.91 14.16
C ALA A 95 -3.07 -18.50 14.07
N SER A 96 -2.42 -18.76 12.92
CA SER A 96 -1.04 -18.35 12.64
C SER A 96 -0.92 -16.82 12.56
N GLU A 97 -1.79 -16.17 11.78
CA GLU A 97 -1.82 -14.71 11.65
C GLU A 97 -2.08 -14.03 13.00
N LEU A 98 -3.01 -14.56 13.80
CA LEU A 98 -3.29 -14.05 15.14
C LEU A 98 -2.06 -14.13 16.06
N ALA A 99 -1.30 -15.23 15.97
CA ALA A 99 -0.08 -15.40 16.75
C ALA A 99 1.02 -14.41 16.33
N GLU A 100 1.16 -14.15 15.03
CA GLU A 100 2.11 -13.19 14.48
C GLU A 100 1.74 -11.75 14.85
N ILE A 101 0.47 -11.37 14.70
CA ILE A 101 -0.05 -10.06 15.12
C ILE A 101 0.20 -9.87 16.61
N LYS A 102 -0.11 -10.87 17.43
CA LYS A 102 0.13 -10.82 18.88
C LYS A 102 1.61 -10.62 19.22
N LYS A 103 2.52 -11.27 18.49
CA LYS A 103 3.97 -11.08 18.67
C LYS A 103 4.40 -9.66 18.31
N THR A 104 3.90 -9.14 17.19
CA THR A 104 4.19 -7.77 16.73
C THR A 104 3.68 -6.72 17.71
N VAL A 105 2.46 -6.91 18.24
CA VAL A 105 1.90 -6.03 19.28
C VAL A 105 2.77 -6.05 20.54
N LYS A 106 3.18 -7.23 21.03
CA LYS A 106 4.07 -7.32 22.20
C LYS A 106 5.41 -6.63 22.00
N LEU A 107 6.00 -6.70 20.81
CA LEU A 107 7.25 -5.99 20.50
C LEU A 107 7.04 -4.48 20.50
N LYS A 108 5.93 -4.01 19.91
CA LYS A 108 5.57 -2.59 19.88
C LYS A 108 5.26 -2.05 21.28
N ASP A 109 4.60 -2.82 22.13
CA ASP A 109 4.33 -2.42 23.53
C ASP A 109 5.64 -2.20 24.30
N GLY A 110 6.66 -3.05 24.10
CA GLY A 110 7.98 -2.84 24.69
C GLY A 110 8.72 -1.61 24.14
N GLU A 111 8.53 -1.29 22.86
CA GLU A 111 9.06 -0.08 22.26
C GLU A 111 8.38 1.19 22.81
N ILE A 112 7.06 1.14 23.02
CA ILE A 112 6.29 2.22 23.65
C ILE A 112 6.78 2.47 25.08
N GLU A 113 7.01 1.42 25.87
CA GLU A 113 7.51 1.55 27.25
C GLU A 113 8.90 2.21 27.28
N ARG A 114 9.81 1.78 26.40
CA ARG A 114 11.15 2.38 26.27
C ARG A 114 11.07 3.86 25.88
N LEU A 115 10.26 4.20 24.89
CA LEU A 115 10.10 5.59 24.44
C LEU A 115 9.49 6.46 25.54
N ASN A 116 8.53 5.95 26.30
CA ASN A 116 7.94 6.68 27.42
C ASN A 116 8.97 6.97 28.53
N GLN A 117 9.86 6.01 28.81
CA GLN A 117 10.97 6.22 29.74
C GLN A 117 11.94 7.29 29.25
N GLU A 118 12.25 7.30 27.95
CA GLU A 118 13.11 8.33 27.34
C GLU A 118 12.49 9.72 27.40
N ILE A 119 11.20 9.85 27.12
CA ILE A 119 10.45 11.10 27.24
C ILE A 119 10.48 11.61 28.69
N SER A 120 10.24 10.73 29.66
CA SER A 120 10.29 11.09 31.08
C SER A 120 11.67 11.60 31.51
N ASN A 121 12.74 10.94 31.05
CA ASN A 121 14.11 11.38 31.32
C ASN A 121 14.41 12.75 30.69
N LEU A 122 14.02 12.96 29.43
CA LEU A 122 14.19 14.24 28.74
C LEU A 122 13.42 15.37 29.42
N GLN A 123 12.18 15.13 29.85
CA GLN A 123 11.41 16.10 30.63
C GLN A 123 12.08 16.46 31.96
N THR A 124 12.71 15.49 32.61
CA THR A 124 13.47 15.73 33.85
C THR A 124 14.69 16.60 33.59
N LEU A 125 15.43 16.35 32.51
CA LEU A 125 16.58 17.18 32.12
C LEU A 125 16.18 18.64 31.83
N VAL A 126 15.10 18.84 31.08
CA VAL A 126 14.58 20.19 30.77
C VAL A 126 14.19 20.95 32.04
N GLN A 127 13.54 20.28 33.01
CA GLN A 127 13.18 20.89 34.28
C GLN A 127 14.41 21.28 35.13
N ILE A 128 15.47 20.46 35.11
CA ILE A 128 16.72 20.79 35.80
C ILE A 128 17.37 22.03 35.16
N GLU A 129 17.37 22.10 33.82
CA GLU A 129 17.91 23.24 33.11
C GLU A 129 17.13 24.53 33.41
N SER A 130 15.80 24.48 33.41
CA SER A 130 14.98 25.64 33.77
C SER A 130 15.23 26.08 35.21
N LEU A 131 15.24 25.16 36.19
CA LEU A 131 15.55 25.46 37.59
C LEU A 131 16.95 26.08 37.76
N LYS A 132 17.94 25.61 36.99
CA LYS A 132 19.30 26.18 37.00
C LYS A 132 19.30 27.63 36.49
N THR A 133 18.54 27.93 35.44
CA THR A 133 18.43 29.31 34.93
C THR A 133 17.72 30.23 35.92
N GLU A 134 16.66 29.76 36.57
CA GLU A 134 15.94 30.52 37.59
C GLU A 134 16.83 30.80 38.82
N LEU A 135 17.58 29.79 39.30
CA LEU A 135 18.51 29.96 40.40
C LEU A 135 19.63 30.95 40.06
N ALA A 136 20.19 30.87 38.84
CA ALA A 136 21.19 31.83 38.37
C ALA A 136 20.63 33.26 38.35
N ASN A 137 19.39 33.45 37.89
CA ASN A 137 18.72 34.75 37.89
C ASN A 137 18.49 35.27 39.32
N LEU A 138 17.93 34.45 40.20
CA LEU A 138 17.72 34.81 41.61
C LEU A 138 19.03 35.19 42.31
N LYS A 139 20.13 34.46 42.05
CA LYS A 139 21.46 34.78 42.59
C LYS A 139 21.99 36.13 42.08
N MET A 140 21.80 36.44 40.79
CA MET A 140 22.18 37.74 40.25
C MET A 140 21.39 38.87 40.92
N LEU A 141 20.07 38.70 41.10
CA LEU A 141 19.22 39.69 41.76
C LEU A 141 19.63 39.89 43.23
N ALA A 142 19.95 38.82 43.96
CA ALA A 142 20.42 38.89 45.33
C ALA A 142 21.80 39.56 45.45
N SER A 143 22.71 39.35 44.50
CA SER A 143 24.05 39.98 44.48
C SER A 143 24.02 41.45 44.07
N LYS A 144 22.94 41.93 43.46
CA LYS A 144 22.79 43.32 43.00
C LYS A 144 22.20 44.26 44.06
N LYS A 145 21.86 43.71 45.23
CA LYS A 145 21.32 44.40 46.40
C LYS A 145 22.41 44.51 47.47
#